data_AF-X1PAE3-F1
#
_entry.id   AF-X1PAE3-F1
#
_cell.length_a   1.000
_cell.length_b   1.000
_cell.length_c   1.000
_cell.angle_alpha   90.00
_cell.angle_beta   90.00
_cell.angle_gamma   90.00
#
_symmetry.space_group_name_H-M   'P 1'
#
loop_
_entity.id
_entity.type
_entity.pdbx_description
1 polymer ?
#
loop_
_entity_poly.entity_id
_entity_poly.type
_entity_poly.pdbx_seq_one_letter_code
_entity_poly.pdbx_strand_id
1 'polypeptide(L)'
;EDLSLRYLEPMKYKGVVNRIAKNRLERESYVESIKDIIKKEIQKVKIEAEIQGRPKNIYSIYKKMEKGEKDFFQIYDLIAIRIICNSVRDCYAVLGLLHSIWKPMP
;
A
#
# COMPACT_ATOMS: atom_id res chain seq x y z
N GLU A 1 4.22 1.46 18.59
CA GLU A 1 3.72 0.09 18.33
C GLU A 1 4.79 -0.82 17.77
N ASP A 2 5.38 -0.53 16.60
CA ASP A 2 6.47 -1.35 16.02
C ASP A 2 7.66 -1.56 16.96
N LEU A 3 8.13 -0.47 17.58
CA LEU A 3 9.23 -0.53 18.53
C LEU A 3 8.86 -1.39 19.74
N SER A 4 7.64 -1.22 20.26
CA SER A 4 7.11 -2.01 21.36
C SER A 4 7.07 -3.51 21.01
N LEU A 5 6.58 -3.87 19.82
CA LEU A 5 6.57 -5.26 19.34
C LEU A 5 7.98 -5.82 19.22
N ARG A 6 8.95 -5.02 18.76
CA ARG A 6 10.35 -5.44 18.63
C ARG A 6 10.98 -5.83 19.97
N TYR A 7 10.62 -5.15 21.06
CA TYR A 7 11.16 -5.43 22.39
C TYR A 7 10.33 -6.45 23.18
N LEU A 8 9.00 -6.41 23.09
CA LEU A 8 8.13 -7.34 23.80
C LEU A 8 8.13 -8.74 23.16
N GLU A 9 8.21 -8.81 21.83
CA GLU A 9 8.03 -10.05 21.05
C GLU A 9 9.05 -10.13 19.89
N PRO A 10 10.37 -10.18 20.19
CA PRO A 10 11.43 -10.05 19.18
C PRO A 10 11.41 -11.16 18.12
N MET A 11 11.02 -12.39 18.49
CA MET A 11 10.93 -13.52 17.56
C MET A 11 9.81 -13.32 16.54
N LYS A 12 8.63 -12.85 17.00
CA LYS A 12 7.50 -12.55 16.11
C LYS A 12 7.84 -11.38 15.17
N TYR A 13 8.44 -10.32 15.71
CA TYR A 13 8.92 -9.19 14.91
C TYR A 13 9.88 -9.62 13.79
N LYS A 14 10.93 -10.39 14.13
CA LYS A 14 11.89 -10.91 13.13
C LYS A 14 11.22 -11.81 12.09
N GLY A 15 10.27 -12.65 12.50
CA GLY A 15 9.51 -13.50 11.58
C GLY A 15 8.75 -12.68 10.53
N VAL A 16 8.09 -11.59 10.95
CA VAL A 16 7.36 -10.68 10.05
C VAL A 16 8.33 -9.96 9.10
N VAL A 17 9.42 -9.40 9.63
CA VAL A 17 10.43 -8.70 8.81
C VAL A 17 11.03 -9.60 7.74
N ASN A 18 11.40 -10.83 8.10
CA ASN A 18 11.98 -11.79 7.16
C ASN A 18 11.00 -12.18 6.05
N ARG A 19 9.70 -12.33 6.37
CA ARG A 19 8.66 -12.59 5.36
C ARG A 19 8.49 -11.42 4.40
N ILE A 20 8.48 -10.19 4.93
CA ILE A 20 8.38 -8.96 4.12
C ILE A 20 9.58 -8.79 3.20
N ALA A 21 10.79 -9.10 3.68
CA ALA A 21 12.02 -8.91 2.93
C ALA A 21 12.10 -9.79 1.67
N LYS A 22 11.52 -11.00 1.69
CA LYS A 22 11.58 -11.95 0.56
C LYS A 22 11.00 -11.39 -0.74
N ASN A 23 9.96 -10.55 -0.66
CA ASN A 23 9.25 -10.04 -1.85
C ASN A 23 9.46 -8.53 -2.03
N ARG A 24 10.54 -7.96 -1.47
CA ARG A 24 10.76 -6.51 -1.46
C ARG A 24 10.90 -5.92 -2.87
N LEU A 25 11.73 -6.52 -3.72
CA LEU A 25 11.99 -6.02 -5.08
C LEU A 25 10.74 -6.09 -5.96
N GLU A 26 10.03 -7.22 -5.90
CA GLU A 26 8.78 -7.41 -6.66
C GLU A 26 7.71 -6.40 -6.26
N ARG A 27 7.59 -6.12 -4.95
CA ARG A 27 6.71 -5.07 -4.43
C ARG A 27 7.11 -3.67 -4.90
N GLU A 28 8.39 -3.32 -4.83
CA GLU A 28 8.88 -2.01 -5.26
C GLU A 28 8.60 -1.78 -6.76
N SER A 29 8.88 -2.79 -7.59
CA SER A 29 8.55 -2.78 -9.02
C SER A 29 7.05 -2.66 -9.28
N TYR A 30 6.23 -3.43 -8.56
CA TYR A 30 4.77 -3.37 -8.71
C TYR A 30 4.20 -2.01 -8.29
N VAL A 31 4.66 -1.44 -7.17
CA VAL A 31 4.27 -0.09 -6.74
C VAL A 31 4.62 0.93 -7.80
N GLU A 32 5.81 0.87 -8.39
CA GLU A 32 6.22 1.84 -9.41
C GLU A 32 5.36 1.69 -10.68
N SER A 33 5.06 0.46 -11.10
CA SER A 33 4.18 0.24 -12.25
C SER A 33 2.78 0.83 -12.04
N ILE A 34 2.19 0.70 -10.85
CA ILE A 34 0.88 1.29 -10.56
C ILE A 34 1.00 2.82 -10.50
N LYS A 35 2.05 3.36 -9.87
CA LYS A 35 2.27 4.81 -9.82
C LYS A 35 2.33 5.41 -11.23
N ASP A 36 3.03 4.75 -12.15
CA ASP A 36 3.12 5.18 -13.54
C ASP A 36 1.78 5.16 -14.26
N ILE A 37 0.95 4.13 -14.03
CA ILE A 37 -0.41 4.06 -14.59
C ILE A 37 -1.25 5.22 -14.05
N ILE A 38 -1.31 5.38 -12.72
CA ILE A 38 -2.08 6.46 -12.08
C ILE A 38 -1.62 7.83 -12.58
N LYS A 39 -0.31 8.05 -12.66
CA LYS A 39 0.26 9.32 -13.13
C LYS A 39 -0.17 9.65 -14.56
N LYS A 40 -0.12 8.68 -15.47
CA LYS A 40 -0.55 8.87 -16.87
C LYS A 40 -2.02 9.23 -16.95
N GLU A 41 -2.88 8.56 -16.19
CA GLU A 41 -4.32 8.81 -16.22
C GLU A 41 -4.67 10.18 -15.60
N ILE A 42 -4.06 10.54 -14.48
CA ILE A 42 -4.23 11.85 -13.84
C ILE A 42 -3.79 13.00 -14.76
N GLN A 43 -2.70 12.81 -15.52
CA GLN A 43 -2.23 13.80 -16.49
C GLN A 43 -3.23 14.06 -17.63
N LYS A 44 -4.00 13.05 -18.07
CA LYS A 44 -5.02 13.23 -19.12
C LYS A 44 -6.14 14.17 -18.70
N VAL A 45 -6.48 14.17 -17.41
CA VAL A 45 -7.51 15.04 -16.83
C VAL A 45 -6.95 16.36 -16.29
N LYS A 46 -5.65 16.62 -16.50
CA LYS A 46 -4.94 17.86 -16.10
C LYS A 46 -5.07 18.18 -14.60
N ILE A 47 -5.08 17.15 -13.76
CA ILE A 47 -5.09 17.31 -12.30
C ILE A 47 -3.64 17.23 -11.81
N GLU A 48 -3.25 18.17 -10.94
CA GLU A 48 -1.98 18.08 -10.22
C GLU A 48 -2.16 17.27 -8.94
N ALA A 49 -1.43 16.15 -8.84
CA ALA A 49 -1.44 15.30 -7.67
C ALA A 49 -0.09 14.62 -7.44
N GLU A 50 0.30 14.47 -6.17
CA GLU A 50 1.49 13.74 -5.76
C GLU A 50 1.12 12.29 -5.42
N ILE A 51 1.84 11.33 -6.00
CA ILE A 51 1.58 9.90 -5.80
C ILE A 51 2.76 9.27 -5.05
N GLN A 52 2.49 8.73 -3.86
CA GLN A 52 3.48 8.14 -2.97
C GLN A 52 3.15 6.67 -2.68
N GLY A 53 4.17 5.82 -2.66
CA GLY A 53 4.07 4.49 -2.06
C GLY A 53 4.10 4.60 -0.53
N ARG A 54 3.09 4.07 0.16
CA ARG A 54 3.01 4.04 1.62
C ARG A 54 3.32 2.62 2.12
N PRO A 55 4.48 2.38 2.73
CA PRO A 55 4.74 1.09 3.37
C PRO A 55 3.77 0.89 4.55
N LYS A 56 3.23 -0.32 4.66
CA LYS A 56 2.37 -0.69 5.79
C LYS A 56 3.22 -0.95 7.03
N ASN A 57 2.68 -0.58 8.19
CA ASN A 57 3.34 -0.69 9.49
C ASN A 57 3.47 -2.17 9.91
N ILE A 58 4.61 -2.56 10.51
CA ILE A 58 4.96 -3.97 10.83
C ILE A 58 3.98 -4.54 11.86
N TYR A 59 3.57 -3.74 12.83
CA TYR A 59 2.62 -4.13 13.86
C TYR A 59 1.22 -4.36 13.29
N SER A 60 0.79 -3.54 12.33
CA SER A 60 -0.47 -3.75 11.61
C SER A 60 -0.47 -5.07 10.82
N ILE A 61 0.68 -5.40 10.22
CA ILE A 61 0.92 -6.68 9.53
C ILE A 61 0.86 -7.84 10.53
N TYR A 62 1.58 -7.73 11.64
CA TYR A 62 1.56 -8.71 12.72
C TYR A 62 0.15 -8.98 13.26
N LYS A 63 -0.62 -7.92 13.50
CA LYS A 63 -1.99 -8.02 14.03
C LYS A 63 -2.94 -8.75 13.06
N LYS A 64 -2.75 -8.59 11.75
CA LYS A 64 -3.49 -9.39 10.74
C LYS A 64 -3.08 -10.86 10.79
N MET A 65 -1.79 -11.16 10.95
CA MET A 65 -1.30 -12.54 11.06
C MET A 65 -1.87 -13.27 12.29
N GLU A 66 -1.99 -12.59 13.44
CA GLU A 66 -2.57 -13.20 14.65
C GLU A 66 -4.06 -13.51 14.52
N LYS A 67 -4.81 -12.70 13.76
CA LYS A 67 -6.25 -12.92 13.52
C LYS A 67 -6.55 -14.15 12.66
N GLY A 68 -5.54 -14.89 12.20
CA GLY A 68 -5.75 -16.13 11.46
C GLY A 68 -5.93 -15.96 9.96
N GLU A 69 -5.71 -14.76 9.41
CA GLU A 69 -5.64 -14.48 7.96
C GLU A 69 -4.33 -15.03 7.36
N LYS A 70 -4.00 -16.30 7.66
CA LYS A 70 -2.68 -16.91 7.47
C LYS A 70 -2.27 -17.09 6.01
N ASP A 71 -3.22 -17.14 5.07
CA ASP A 71 -2.97 -17.39 3.65
C ASP A 71 -3.00 -16.14 2.75
N PHE A 72 -3.37 -14.97 3.30
CA PHE A 72 -3.63 -13.76 2.50
C PHE A 72 -2.50 -12.72 2.50
N PHE A 73 -1.27 -13.10 2.84
CA PHE A 73 -0.11 -12.24 2.64
C PHE A 73 0.36 -12.22 1.17
N GLN A 74 -0.56 -11.91 0.27
CA GLN A 74 -0.20 -11.57 -1.10
C GLN A 74 0.42 -10.17 -1.13
N ILE A 75 1.27 -9.93 -2.12
CA ILE A 75 1.95 -8.65 -2.38
C ILE A 75 0.99 -7.46 -2.25
N TYR A 76 -0.26 -7.63 -2.70
CA TYR A 76 -1.33 -6.64 -2.66
C TYR A 76 -1.64 -6.11 -1.26
N ASP A 77 -1.53 -6.94 -0.22
CA ASP A 77 -1.96 -6.61 1.14
C ASP A 77 -0.89 -5.81 1.94
N LEU A 78 0.32 -5.75 1.37
CA LEU A 78 1.48 -5.04 1.88
C LEU A 78 1.69 -3.68 1.22
N ILE A 79 0.92 -3.38 0.17
CA ILE A 79 1.05 -2.18 -0.64
C ILE A 79 -0.09 -1.24 -0.31
N ALA A 80 0.25 0.03 -0.14
CA ALA A 80 -0.70 1.12 -0.12
C ALA A 80 -0.15 2.26 -0.96
N ILE A 81 -1.02 2.92 -1.72
CA ILE A 81 -0.69 4.11 -2.49
C ILE A 81 -1.44 5.28 -1.89
N ARG A 82 -0.74 6.39 -1.73
CA ARG A 82 -1.30 7.66 -1.30
C ARG A 82 -1.28 8.62 -2.48
N ILE A 83 -2.39 9.33 -2.67
CA ILE A 83 -2.50 10.42 -3.62
C ILE A 83 -2.83 11.69 -2.83
N ILE A 84 -2.04 12.73 -3.03
CA ILE A 84 -2.20 14.04 -2.38
C ILE A 84 -2.63 15.02 -3.48
N CYS A 85 -3.81 15.60 -3.33
CA CYS A 85 -4.38 16.58 -4.25
C CYS A 85 -4.50 17.96 -3.58
N ASN A 86 -4.57 19.01 -4.40
CA ASN A 86 -4.66 20.39 -3.94
C ASN A 86 -6.06 20.81 -3.47
N SER A 87 -7.11 20.06 -3.86
CA SER A 87 -8.49 20.36 -3.46
C SER A 87 -9.31 19.09 -3.23
N VAL A 88 -10.40 19.23 -2.48
CA VAL A 88 -11.38 18.15 -2.25
C VAL A 88 -12.02 17.72 -3.56
N ARG A 89 -12.28 18.66 -4.48
CA ARG A 89 -12.82 18.36 -5.81
C ARG A 89 -11.90 17.40 -6.58
N ASP A 90 -10.60 17.67 -6.55
CA ASP A 90 -9.61 16.84 -7.23
C ASP A 90 -9.50 15.45 -6.59
N CYS A 91 -9.64 15.33 -5.27
CA CYS A 91 -9.70 14.02 -4.60
C CYS A 91 -10.84 13.14 -5.16
N TYR A 92 -12.04 13.71 -5.31
CA TYR A 92 -13.18 12.97 -5.87
C TYR A 92 -13.03 12.68 -7.37
N ALA A 93 -12.45 13.61 -8.13
CA ALA A 93 -12.17 13.40 -9.55
C ALA A 93 -11.17 12.25 -9.75
N VAL A 94 -10.08 12.23 -8.97
CA VAL A 94 -9.11 11.13 -8.98
C VAL A 94 -9.76 9.82 -8.54
N LEU A 95 -10.59 9.82 -7.50
CA LEU A 95 -11.30 8.62 -7.05
C LEU A 95 -12.17 8.02 -8.16
N GLY A 96 -12.95 8.86 -8.85
CA GLY A 96 -13.80 8.43 -9.97
C GLY A 96 -12.97 7.87 -11.13
N LEU A 97 -11.86 8.53 -11.46
CA LEU A 97 -10.91 8.06 -12.47
C LEU A 97 -10.33 6.68 -12.10
N LEU A 98 -9.89 6.49 -10.85
CA LEU A 98 -9.36 5.20 -10.39
C LEU A 98 -10.41 4.08 -10.48
N HIS A 99 -11.66 4.37 -10.12
CA HIS A 99 -12.75 3.40 -10.23
C HIS A 99 -13.10 3.04 -11.69
N SER A 100 -12.76 3.88 -12.66
CA SER A 100 -12.91 3.55 -14.08
C SER A 100 -11.83 2.60 -14.60
N ILE A 101 -10.65 2.62 -13.98
CA ILE A 101 -9.49 1.78 -14.36
C ILE A 101 -9.54 0.44 -13.62
N TRP A 102 -9.86 0.47 -12.34
CA TRP A 102 -9.91 -0.70 -11.47
C TRP A 102 -11.28 -0.83 -10.82
N LYS A 103 -11.83 -2.05 -10.86
CA LYS A 103 -13.08 -2.35 -10.18
C LYS A 103 -12.85 -2.31 -8.65
N PRO A 104 -13.57 -1.45 -7.90
CA PRO A 104 -13.44 -1.43 -6.45
C PRO A 104 -13.92 -2.75 -5.86
N MET A 105 -13.24 -3.20 -4.81
CA MET A 105 -13.74 -4.34 -4.02
C MET A 105 -14.93 -3.87 -3.16
N PRO A 106 -16.04 -4.64 -3.15
CA PRO A 106 -17.21 -4.34 -2.33
C PRO A 106 -16.96 -4.56 -0.83
#